data_AF-A0A7X0I9V8-F1
#
_entry.id   AF-A0A7X0I9V8-F1
#
_cell.length_a   1.000
_cell.length_b   1.000
_cell.length_c   1.000
_cell.angle_alpha   90.00
_cell.angle_beta   90.00
_cell.angle_gamma   90.00
#
_symmetry.space_group_name_H-M   'P 1'
#
loop_
_entity.id
_entity.type
_entity.pdbx_description
1 polymer ?
#
loop_
_entity_poly.entity_id
_entity_poly.type
_entity_poly.pdbx_seq_one_letter_code
_entity_poly.pdbx_strand_id
1 'polypeptide(L)'
;MMVLVGLVAGVMVAAGVVRVARHRAGAAADLSALAGAVHALADPALACRRARALAVANHATLSGCVVRTGVVQVRVRVKLSIPVLGQRSLTAEARAGPR
;
A
#
# COMPACT_ATOMS: atom_id res chain seq x y z
N MET A 1 -30.64 10.59 22.84
CA MET A 1 -29.27 11.13 22.98
C MET A 1 -28.21 10.03 22.87
N MET A 2 -28.23 8.98 23.70
CA MET A 2 -27.13 7.98 23.75
C MET A 2 -26.96 7.17 22.46
N VAL A 3 -28.06 6.85 21.77
CA VAL A 3 -28.02 6.16 20.47
C VAL A 3 -27.30 7.00 19.41
N LEU A 4 -27.55 8.31 19.37
CA LEU A 4 -26.90 9.22 18.41
C LEU A 4 -25.40 9.34 18.69
N VAL A 5 -25.02 9.47 19.96
CA VAL A 5 -23.61 9.53 20.38
C VAL A 5 -22.89 8.23 20.00
N GLY A 6 -23.51 7.08 20.26
CA GLY A 6 -22.96 5.78 19.89
C GLY A 6 -22.75 5.62 18.39
N LEU A 7 -23.72 6.07 17.57
CA LEU A 7 -23.62 6.04 16.11
C LEU A 7 -22.48 6.92 15.60
N VAL A 8 -22.37 8.17 16.07
CA VAL A 8 -21.31 9.10 15.66
C VAL A 8 -19.93 8.58 16.07
N ALA A 9 -19.79 8.08 17.30
CA ALA A 9 -18.54 7.48 17.78
C ALA A 9 -18.13 6.28 16.92
N GLY A 10 -19.09 5.39 16.59
CA GLY A 10 -18.85 4.25 15.71
C GLY A 10 -18.35 4.65 14.33
N VAL A 11 -18.95 5.68 13.71
CA VAL A 11 -18.52 6.21 12.41
C VAL A 11 -17.11 6.80 12.49
N MET A 12 -16.80 7.56 13.54
CA MET A 12 -15.46 8.16 13.72
C MET A 12 -14.37 7.10 13.90
N VAL A 13 -14.63 6.05 14.69
CA VAL A 13 -13.71 4.92 14.85
C VAL A 13 -13.50 4.21 13.52
N ALA A 14 -14.56 3.91 12.78
CA ALA A 14 -14.46 3.28 11.46
C ALA A 14 -13.64 4.12 10.47
N ALA A 15 -13.87 5.44 10.45
CA ALA A 15 -13.11 6.36 9.61
C ALA A 15 -11.62 6.39 9.99
N GLY A 16 -11.31 6.38 11.30
CA GLY A 16 -9.95 6.29 11.82
C GLY A 16 -9.22 5.04 11.33
N VAL A 17 -9.84 3.87 11.47
CA VAL A 17 -9.29 2.59 11.01
C VAL A 17 -8.97 2.62 9.51
N VAL A 18 -9.89 3.14 8.69
CA VAL A 18 -9.71 3.25 7.24
C VAL A 18 -8.57 4.22 6.88
N ARG A 19 -8.42 5.34 7.60
CA ARG A 19 -7.31 6.28 7.35
C ARG A 19 -5.95 5.68 7.68
N VAL A 20 -5.82 5.03 8.84
CA VAL A 20 -4.55 4.38 9.24
C VAL A 20 -4.18 3.29 8.23
N ALA A 21 -5.16 2.51 7.79
CA ALA A 21 -4.99 1.49 6.76
C ALA A 21 -4.46 2.06 5.44
N ARG A 22 -5.06 3.15 4.95
CA ARG A 22 -4.60 3.83 3.74
C ARG A 22 -3.17 4.35 3.89
N HIS A 23 -2.85 4.94 5.04
CA HIS A 23 -1.52 5.48 5.25
C HIS A 23 -0.46 4.38 5.28
N ARG A 24 -0.74 3.25 5.94
CA ARG A 24 0.13 2.07 5.91
C ARG A 24 0.29 1.49 4.50
N ALA A 25 -0.80 1.44 3.72
CA ALA A 25 -0.73 0.98 2.33
C ALA A 25 0.15 1.91 1.46
N GLY A 26 0.05 3.22 1.66
CA GLY A 26 0.92 4.21 1.01
C GLY A 26 2.39 4.00 1.37
N ALA A 27 2.71 3.95 2.67
CA ALA A 27 4.07 3.72 3.14
C ALA A 27 4.67 2.40 2.59
N ALA A 28 3.87 1.34 2.54
CA ALA A 28 4.29 0.07 1.94
C ALA A 28 4.60 0.21 0.44
N ALA A 29 3.80 0.97 -0.30
CA ALA A 29 4.03 1.25 -1.71
C ALA A 29 5.34 2.05 -1.90
N ASP A 30 5.55 3.10 -1.10
CA ASP A 30 6.73 3.98 -1.21
C ASP A 30 8.02 3.22 -0.93
N LEU A 31 8.06 2.43 0.16
CA LEU A 31 9.22 1.60 0.48
C LEU A 31 9.48 0.55 -0.61
N SER A 32 8.42 -0.07 -1.15
CA SER A 32 8.55 -1.03 -2.25
C SER A 32 9.10 -0.37 -3.53
N ALA A 33 8.66 0.86 -3.83
CA ALA A 33 9.15 1.63 -4.98
C ALA A 33 10.65 1.96 -4.83
N LEU A 34 11.05 2.45 -3.66
CA LEU A 34 12.45 2.77 -3.35
C LEU A 34 13.34 1.52 -3.42
N ALA A 35 12.89 0.39 -2.88
CA ALA A 35 13.63 -0.88 -2.96
C ALA A 35 13.81 -1.38 -4.40
N GLY A 36 12.84 -1.11 -5.28
CA GLY A 36 12.99 -1.38 -6.71
C GLY A 36 13.92 -0.38 -7.39
N ALA A 37 13.82 0.91 -7.04
CA ALA A 37 14.56 2.00 -7.68
C ALA A 37 16.08 1.79 -7.62
N VAL A 38 16.60 1.25 -6.51
CA VAL A 38 18.04 0.93 -6.36
C VAL A 38 18.57 0.00 -7.46
N HIS A 39 17.73 -0.85 -8.03
CA HIS A 39 18.12 -1.81 -9.08
C HIS A 39 17.48 -1.51 -10.44
N ALA A 40 16.78 -0.39 -10.60
CA ALA A 40 15.98 -0.10 -11.79
C ALA A 40 16.79 -0.02 -13.09
N LEU A 41 18.06 0.40 -13.00
CA LEU A 41 18.97 0.53 -14.14
C LEU A 41 19.80 -0.73 -14.38
N ALA A 42 20.07 -1.52 -13.34
CA ALA A 42 20.95 -2.68 -13.41
C ALA A 42 20.19 -3.97 -13.79
N ASP A 43 19.06 -4.25 -13.12
CA ASP A 43 18.23 -5.41 -13.39
C ASP A 43 16.76 -5.10 -13.06
N PRO A 44 15.92 -4.80 -14.08
CA PRO A 44 14.50 -4.55 -13.92
C PRO A 44 13.73 -5.71 -13.26
N ALA A 45 14.15 -6.96 -13.49
CA ALA A 45 13.51 -8.12 -12.87
C ALA A 45 13.87 -8.21 -11.38
N LEU A 46 15.13 -7.94 -11.00
CA LEU A 46 15.54 -7.83 -9.60
C LEU A 46 14.83 -6.70 -8.88
N ALA A 47 14.65 -5.54 -9.54
CA ALA A 47 13.90 -4.41 -9.00
C ALA A 47 12.48 -4.82 -8.59
N CYS A 48 11.75 -5.52 -9.46
CA CYS A 48 10.41 -6.01 -9.14
C CYS A 48 10.41 -7.10 -8.06
N ARG A 49 11.41 -8.01 -8.03
CA ARG A 49 11.53 -9.00 -6.96
C ARG A 49 11.75 -8.35 -5.59
N ARG A 50 12.60 -7.32 -5.51
CA ARG A 50 12.88 -6.56 -4.28
C ARG A 50 11.67 -5.75 -3.83
N ALA A 51 10.99 -5.08 -4.76
CA ALA A 51 9.72 -4.41 -4.48
C ALA A 51 8.68 -5.39 -3.92
N ARG A 52 8.58 -6.61 -4.46
CA ARG A 52 7.67 -7.64 -3.97
C ARG A 52 8.00 -8.08 -2.55
N ALA A 53 9.28 -8.33 -2.26
CA ALA A 53 9.72 -8.74 -0.94
C ALA A 53 9.33 -7.71 0.13
N LEU A 54 9.53 -6.42 -0.15
CA LEU A 54 9.11 -5.35 0.76
C LEU A 54 7.60 -5.20 0.88
N ALA A 55 6.85 -5.37 -0.20
CA ALA A 55 5.39 -5.36 -0.13
C ALA A 55 4.89 -6.46 0.81
N VAL A 56 5.41 -7.68 0.68
CA VAL A 56 5.04 -8.83 1.53
C VAL A 56 5.42 -8.58 3.00
N ALA A 57 6.62 -8.05 3.25
CA ALA A 57 7.05 -7.69 4.60
C ALA A 57 6.14 -6.64 5.28
N ASN A 58 5.44 -5.82 4.48
CA ASN A 58 4.48 -4.82 4.95
C ASN A 58 3.02 -5.29 4.87
N HIS A 59 2.77 -6.60 4.84
CA HIS A 59 1.43 -7.19 4.73
C HIS A 59 0.64 -6.71 3.49
N ALA A 60 1.35 -6.35 2.44
CA ALA A 60 0.81 -5.96 1.16
C ALA A 60 1.15 -7.00 0.09
N THR A 61 0.35 -7.04 -0.96
CA THR A 61 0.58 -7.88 -2.12
C THR A 61 0.93 -7.01 -3.30
N LEU A 62 2.05 -7.28 -3.98
CA LEU A 62 2.41 -6.57 -5.20
C LEU A 62 1.48 -7.02 -6.33
N SER A 63 0.64 -6.11 -6.79
CA SER A 63 -0.35 -6.35 -7.87
C SER A 63 0.12 -5.84 -9.23
N GLY A 64 1.16 -5.00 -9.25
CA GLY A 64 1.81 -4.55 -10.48
C GLY A 64 3.18 -3.96 -10.19
N CYS A 65 4.11 -4.17 -11.12
CA CYS A 65 5.43 -3.56 -11.11
C CYS A 65 5.84 -3.25 -12.53
N VAL A 66 6.21 -2.00 -12.77
CA VAL A 66 6.64 -1.51 -14.08
C VAL A 66 7.91 -0.71 -13.88
N VAL A 67 8.98 -1.08 -14.57
CA VAL A 67 10.25 -0.35 -14.58
C VAL A 67 10.39 0.31 -15.94
N ARG A 68 10.54 1.63 -15.97
CA ARG A 68 10.75 2.41 -17.20
C ARG A 68 11.85 3.41 -16.97
N THR A 69 12.90 3.37 -17.77
CA THR A 69 13.98 4.39 -17.79
C THR A 69 14.50 4.74 -16.39
N GLY A 70 14.76 3.74 -15.54
CA GLY A 70 15.24 3.94 -14.16
C GLY A 70 14.16 4.32 -13.13
N VAL A 71 12.91 4.49 -13.54
CA VAL A 71 11.77 4.74 -12.66
C VAL A 71 11.00 3.44 -12.43
N VAL A 72 10.78 3.08 -11.17
CA VAL A 72 9.96 1.95 -10.75
C VAL A 72 8.61 2.45 -10.27
N GLN A 73 7.56 1.97 -10.92
CA GLN A 73 6.18 2.14 -10.51
C GLN A 73 5.68 0.82 -9.92
N VAL A 74 5.19 0.88 -8.68
CA VAL A 74 4.63 -0.28 -7.98
C VAL A 74 3.18 -0.03 -7.62
N ARG A 75 2.36 -1.07 -7.72
CA ARG A 75 0.99 -1.07 -7.20
C ARG A 75 0.84 -2.19 -6.21
N VAL A 76 0.56 -1.84 -4.96
CA VAL A 76 0.36 -2.79 -3.87
C VAL A 76 -1.11 -2.85 -3.48
N ARG A 77 -1.53 -4.01 -2.99
CA ARG A 77 -2.87 -4.26 -2.46
C ARG A 77 -2.78 -4.76 -1.04
N VAL A 78 -3.44 -4.06 -0.12
CA VAL A 78 -3.56 -4.42 1.30
C VAL A 78 -4.97 -4.94 1.54
N LYS A 79 -5.10 -6.10 2.18
CA LYS A 79 -6.38 -6.66 2.59
C LYS A 79 -6.72 -6.17 3.99
N LEU A 80 -7.96 -5.76 4.18
CA LEU A 80 -8.50 -5.30 5.45
C LEU A 80 -9.76 -6.05 5.78
N SER A 81 -9.84 -6.51 7.02
CA SER A 81 -11.08 -7.05 7.57
C SER A 81 -11.79 -5.93 8.32
N ILE A 82 -12.96 -5.52 7.82
CA ILE A 82 -13.80 -4.53 8.47
C ILE A 82 -14.97 -5.30 9.08
N PRO A 83 -15.21 -5.24 10.40
CA PRO A 83 -16.22 -6.07 11.08
C PRO A 83 -17.62 -5.99 10.45
N VAL A 84 -17.99 -4.83 9.90
CA VAL A 84 -19.33 -4.57 9.32
C VAL A 84 -19.36 -4.73 7.80
N LEU A 85 -18.21 -4.57 7.11
CA LEU A 85 -18.15 -4.56 5.64
C LEU A 85 -17.41 -5.78 5.04
N GLY A 86 -16.98 -6.73 5.88
CA GLY A 86 -16.22 -7.91 5.48
C GLY A 86 -14.80 -7.58 4.99
N GLN A 87 -14.24 -8.48 4.17
CA GLN A 87 -12.92 -8.27 3.57
C GLN A 87 -12.97 -7.22 2.47
N ARG A 88 -12.18 -6.16 2.63
CA ARG A 88 -11.97 -5.12 1.62
C ARG A 88 -10.50 -5.11 1.20
N SER A 89 -10.26 -4.71 -0.04
CA SER A 89 -8.92 -4.50 -0.56
C SER A 89 -8.70 -3.02 -0.80
N LEU A 90 -7.61 -2.48 -0.26
CA LEU A 90 -7.12 -1.14 -0.60
C LEU A 90 -5.95 -1.28 -1.55
N THR A 91 -5.94 -0.45 -2.58
CA THR A 91 -4.82 -0.34 -3.52
C THR A 91 -4.08 0.95 -3.27
N ALA A 92 -2.76 0.88 -3.23
CA ALA A 92 -1.87 2.02 -3.19
C ALA A 92 -0.85 1.91 -4.32
N GLU A 93 -0.43 3.05 -4.86
CA GLU A 93 0.51 3.13 -5.96
C GLU A 93 1.59 4.15 -5.61
N ALA A 94 2.84 3.82 -5.93
CA ALA A 94 3.99 4.69 -5.71
C ALA A 94 4.96 4.60 -6.88
N ARG A 95 5.76 5.65 -7.07
CA ARG A 95 6.83 5.72 -8.07
C ARG A 95 8.10 6.25 -7.45
N ALA A 96 9.23 5.65 -7.81
CA ALA A 96 10.55 6.09 -7.40
C ALA A 96 11.54 5.96 -8.57
N GLY A 97 12.40 6.94 -8.76
CA GLY A 97 13.43 6.96 -9.80
C GLY A 97 14.40 8.13 -9.62
N PRO A 98 15.50 8.16 -10.38
CA PRO A 98 16.44 9.27 -10.37
C PRO A 98 15.75 10.56 -10.84
N ARG A 99 16.10 11.69 -10.22
CA ARG A 99 15.73 13.03 -10.70
C ARG A 99 16.72 13.51 -11.74
#